data_AF-A0A920PK81-F1
#
_entry.id   AF-A0A920PK81-F1
#
_cell.length_a   1.000
_cell.length_b   1.000
_cell.length_c   1.000
_cell.angle_alpha   90.00
_cell.angle_beta   90.00
_cell.angle_gamma   90.00
#
_symmetry.space_group_name_H-M   'P 1'
#
loop_
_entity.id
_entity.type
_entity.pdbx_description
1 polymer ?
#
loop_
_entity_poly.entity_id
_entity_poly.type
_entity_poly.pdbx_seq_one_letter_code
_entity_poly.pdbx_strand_id
1 'polypeptide(L)'
;MSKTVARTLSDLMPDIPITLSSEVCPEIREYERLSTAVANAYVRPTMEGYLSRLEIGLQAIGLTSPVLLMTSSGGLTTLESAKQQPIRLVESGPAGGAILRP
;
A
#
# COMPACT_ATOMS: atom_id res chain seq x y z
N MET A 1 15.91 13.20 7.85
CA MET A 1 15.02 14.04 8.69
C MET A 1 13.60 13.47 8.78
N SER A 2 12.93 13.18 7.66
CA SER A 2 11.56 12.62 7.63
C SER A 2 11.38 11.33 8.43
N LYS A 3 12.31 10.37 8.32
CA LYS A 3 12.27 9.10 9.07
C LYS A 3 12.37 9.26 10.59
N THR A 4 13.15 10.24 11.05
CA THR A 4 13.28 10.53 12.49
C THR A 4 11.97 11.06 13.04
N VAL A 5 11.31 11.96 12.30
CA VAL A 5 10.01 12.53 12.67
C VAL A 5 8.93 11.44 12.67
N ALA A 6 8.89 10.59 11.64
CA ALA A 6 7.94 9.49 11.59
C ALA A 6 8.09 8.55 12.79
N ARG A 7 9.33 8.16 13.15
CA ARG A 7 9.58 7.31 14.31
C ARG A 7 9.07 7.94 15.61
N THR A 8 9.39 9.20 15.87
CA THR A 8 8.92 9.89 17.08
C THR A 8 7.40 10.00 17.11
N LEU A 9 6.75 10.24 15.97
CA LEU A 9 5.28 10.25 15.90
C LEU A 9 4.69 8.85 16.10
N SER A 10 5.33 7.79 15.60
CA SER A 10 4.90 6.41 15.84
C SER A 10 5.00 6.04 17.32
N ASP A 11 6.04 6.52 18.02
CA ASP A 11 6.22 6.27 19.46
C ASP A 11 5.15 7.02 20.29
N LEU A 12 4.74 8.22 19.86
CA LEU A 12 3.73 9.04 20.55
C LEU A 12 2.29 8.65 20.22
N MET A 13 2.05 8.09 19.03
CA MET A 13 0.72 7.79 18.49
C MET A 13 0.71 6.41 17.78
N PRO A 14 0.80 5.31 18.54
CA PRO A 14 0.98 3.97 17.97
C PRO A 14 -0.20 3.51 17.10
N ASP A 15 -1.41 3.97 17.40
CA ASP A 15 -2.63 3.57 16.70
C ASP A 15 -2.89 4.37 15.41
N ILE A 16 -2.06 5.38 15.11
CA ILE A 16 -2.24 6.24 13.94
C ILE A 16 -1.26 5.84 12.83
N PRO A 17 -1.76 5.39 11.67
CA PRO A 17 -0.90 5.06 10.53
C PRO A 17 -0.22 6.31 9.97
N ILE A 18 1.12 6.33 10.02
CA ILE A 18 1.93 7.43 9.48
C ILE A 18 2.33 7.11 8.03
N THR A 19 2.12 8.09 7.14
CA THR A 19 2.50 8.02 5.73
C THR A 19 3.58 9.04 5.42
N LEU A 20 4.74 8.58 4.95
CA LEU A 20 5.82 9.46 4.50
C LEU A 20 5.71 9.73 3.00
N SER A 21 5.54 11.00 2.64
CA SER A 21 5.44 11.40 1.23
C SER A 21 6.70 11.04 0.42
N SER A 22 7.87 11.12 1.05
CA SER A 22 9.15 10.70 0.46
C SER A 22 9.25 9.20 0.17
N GLU A 23 8.43 8.36 0.81
CA GLU A 23 8.40 6.91 0.59
C GLU A 23 7.30 6.51 -0.40
N VAL A 24 6.20 7.26 -0.43
CA VAL A 24 5.07 7.02 -1.34
C VAL A 24 5.38 7.51 -2.76
N CYS A 25 5.84 8.74 -2.90
CA CYS A 25 6.09 9.39 -4.19
C CYS A 25 7.34 10.29 -4.11
N PRO A 26 8.55 9.76 -4.40
CA PRO A 26 9.80 10.50 -4.29
C PRO A 26 10.03 11.45 -5.48
N GLU A 27 9.01 12.20 -5.87
CA GLU A 27 9.07 13.18 -6.95
C GLU A 27 9.47 14.56 -6.42
N ILE A 28 10.23 15.31 -7.21
CA ILE A 28 10.66 16.68 -6.86
C ILE A 28 9.45 17.61 -6.72
N ARG A 29 8.39 17.35 -7.48
CA ARG A 29 7.19 18.20 -7.53
C ARG A 29 6.33 18.00 -6.28
N GLU A 30 6.06 19.11 -5.59
CA GLU A 30 5.37 19.11 -4.29
C GLU A 30 3.90 18.69 -4.40
N TYR A 31 3.19 19.14 -5.44
CA TYR A 31 1.77 18.87 -5.58
C TYR A 31 1.48 17.38 -5.79
N GLU A 32 2.16 16.77 -6.75
CA GLU A 32 2.03 15.34 -7.07
C GLU A 32 2.43 14.48 -5.86
N ARG A 33 3.52 14.85 -5.19
CA ARG A 33 4.00 14.15 -4.00
C ARG A 33 3.00 14.24 -2.83
N LEU A 34 2.50 15.44 -2.52
CA LEU A 34 1.56 15.66 -1.43
C LEU A 34 0.21 14.99 -1.72
N SER A 35 -0.34 15.19 -2.92
CA SER A 35 -1.62 14.62 -3.33
C SER A 35 -1.63 13.09 -3.22
N THR A 36 -0.58 12.44 -3.72
CA THR A 36 -0.45 10.97 -3.65
C THR A 36 -0.26 10.49 -2.20
N ALA A 37 0.50 11.21 -1.38
CA ALA A 37 0.69 10.86 0.02
C ALA A 37 -0.60 10.97 0.85
N VAL A 38 -1.39 12.03 0.62
CA VAL A 38 -2.70 12.22 1.26
C VAL A 38 -3.67 11.14 0.82
N ALA A 39 -3.75 10.84 -0.48
CA ALA A 39 -4.59 9.76 -0.99
C ALA A 39 -4.22 8.39 -0.38
N ASN A 40 -2.92 8.10 -0.27
CA ASN A 40 -2.45 6.87 0.39
C ASN A 40 -2.89 6.80 1.86
N ALA A 41 -2.66 7.88 2.61
CA ALA A 41 -3.03 7.96 4.03
C ALA A 41 -4.54 7.80 4.24
N TYR A 42 -5.35 8.37 3.34
CA TYR A 42 -6.81 8.30 3.39
C TYR A 42 -7.34 6.87 3.17
N VAL A 43 -6.77 6.14 2.21
CA VAL A 43 -7.23 4.79 1.82
C VAL A 43 -6.67 3.69 2.73
N ARG A 44 -5.51 3.91 3.34
CA ARG A 44 -4.78 2.93 4.16
C ARG A 44 -5.61 2.21 5.23
N PRO A 45 -6.32 2.89 6.16
CA PRO A 45 -7.05 2.18 7.21
C PRO A 45 -8.10 1.20 6.66
N THR A 46 -8.80 1.58 5.58
CA THR A 46 -9.80 0.73 4.94
C THR A 46 -9.17 -0.46 4.22
N MET A 47 -8.10 -0.21 3.45
CA MET A 47 -7.42 -1.27 2.69
C MET A 47 -6.68 -2.25 3.59
N GLU A 48 -6.08 -1.78 4.69
CA GLU A 48 -5.41 -2.63 5.66
C GLU A 48 -6.37 -3.66 6.27
N GLY A 49 -7.57 -3.21 6.66
CA GLY A 49 -8.61 -4.12 7.15
C GLY A 49 -9.10 -5.11 6.09
N TYR A 50 -9.23 -4.69 4.83
CA TYR A 50 -9.62 -5.57 3.73
C TYR A 50 -8.57 -6.65 3.44
N LEU A 51 -7.31 -6.23 3.26
CA LEU A 51 -6.20 -7.11 2.95
C LEU A 51 -5.92 -8.10 4.08
N SER A 52 -6.08 -7.68 5.34
CA SER A 52 -5.92 -8.57 6.48
C SER A 52 -7.02 -9.65 6.52
N ARG A 53 -8.28 -9.31 6.22
CA ARG A 53 -9.36 -10.30 6.11
C ARG A 53 -9.13 -11.27 4.94
N LEU A 54 -8.63 -10.75 3.82
CA LEU A 54 -8.27 -11.58 2.66
C LEU A 54 -7.18 -12.59 3.03
N GLU A 55 -6.11 -12.13 3.68
CA GLU A 55 -5.03 -12.99 4.13
C GLU A 55 -5.50 -14.12 5.06
N ILE A 56 -6.33 -13.79 6.06
CA ILE A 56 -6.93 -14.78 6.98
C ILE A 56 -7.78 -15.79 6.20
N GLY A 57 -8.60 -15.31 5.26
CA GLY A 57 -9.44 -16.19 4.43
C GLY A 57 -8.62 -17.14 3.55
N LEU A 58 -7.52 -16.65 2.97
CA LEU A 58 -6.61 -17.46 2.16
C LEU A 58 -5.87 -18.51 3.00
N GLN A 59 -5.45 -18.16 4.21
CA GLN A 59 -4.86 -19.12 5.14
C GLN A 59 -5.88 -20.19 5.58
N ALA A 60 -7.14 -19.79 5.81
CA ALA A 60 -8.20 -20.71 6.22
C ALA A 60 -8.53 -21.78 5.16
N ILE A 61 -8.35 -21.48 3.86
CA ILE A 61 -8.50 -22.46 2.77
C ILE A 61 -7.23 -23.31 2.54
N GLY A 62 -6.22 -23.18 3.42
CA GLY A 62 -4.98 -23.96 3.37
C GLY A 62 -3.90 -23.39 2.43
N LEU A 63 -4.04 -22.14 1.97
CA LEU A 63 -3.01 -21.51 1.15
C LEU A 63 -1.82 -21.09 2.03
N THR A 64 -0.70 -21.79 1.90
CA THR A 64 0.55 -21.54 2.65
C THR A 64 1.61 -20.79 1.84
N SER A 65 1.36 -20.59 0.54
CA SER A 65 2.26 -19.87 -0.36
C SER A 65 2.18 -18.35 -0.15
N PRO A 66 3.28 -17.60 -0.40
CA PRO A 66 3.25 -16.15 -0.38
C PRO A 66 2.20 -15.60 -1.36
N VAL A 67 1.28 -14.77 -0.86
CA VAL A 67 0.27 -14.12 -1.70
C VAL A 67 0.87 -12.85 -2.28
N LEU A 68 0.88 -12.77 -3.60
CA LEU A 68 1.34 -11.62 -4.36
C LEU A 68 0.15 -10.92 -5.01
N LEU A 69 0.17 -9.60 -4.94
CA LEU A 69 -0.83 -8.71 -5.50
C LEU A 69 -0.24 -7.98 -6.69
N MET A 70 -1.04 -7.79 -7.73
CA MET A 70 -0.65 -6.96 -8.87
C MET A 70 -0.76 -5.49 -8.50
N THR A 71 0.24 -4.70 -8.87
CA THR A 71 0.25 -3.23 -8.77
C THR A 71 -0.25 -2.60 -10.06
N SER A 72 -0.63 -1.32 -10.02
CA SER A 72 -1.09 -0.56 -11.19
C SER A 72 -0.02 -0.42 -12.27
N SER A 73 1.27 -0.45 -11.90
CA SER A 73 2.39 -0.48 -12.85
C SER A 73 2.64 -1.87 -13.46
N GLY A 74 1.83 -2.88 -13.13
CA GLY A 74 1.97 -4.24 -13.66
C GLY A 74 3.00 -5.12 -12.94
N GLY A 75 3.62 -4.63 -11.87
CA GLY A 75 4.52 -5.41 -11.03
C GLY A 75 3.79 -6.19 -9.94
N LEU A 76 4.48 -7.12 -9.29
CA LEU A 76 3.97 -7.85 -8.12
C LEU A 76 4.43 -7.20 -6.82
N THR A 77 3.56 -7.21 -5.80
CA THR A 77 3.86 -6.75 -4.45
C THR A 77 3.31 -7.73 -3.42
N THR A 78 3.84 -7.70 -2.20
CA THR A 78 3.34 -8.53 -1.09
C THR A 78 2.13 -7.88 -0.43
N LEU A 79 1.34 -8.67 0.29
CA LEU A 79 0.26 -8.18 1.17
C LEU A 79 0.75 -7.10 2.15
N GLU A 80 1.89 -7.32 2.79
CA GLU A 80 2.47 -6.37 3.74
C GLU A 80 2.81 -5.01 3.11
N SER A 81 3.47 -5.03 1.96
CA SER A 81 3.78 -3.80 1.21
C SER A 81 2.52 -3.11 0.70
N ALA A 82 1.52 -3.89 0.28
CA ALA A 82 0.22 -3.37 -0.16
C ALA A 82 -0.58 -2.70 0.98
N LYS A 83 -0.51 -3.21 2.21
CA LYS A 83 -1.11 -2.57 3.39
C LYS A 83 -0.46 -1.20 3.68
N GLN A 84 0.85 -1.08 3.48
CA GLN A 84 1.58 0.18 3.70
C GLN A 84 1.35 1.21 2.58
N GLN A 85 1.26 0.75 1.33
CA GLN A 85 1.16 1.61 0.14
C GLN A 85 -0.01 1.21 -0.78
N PRO A 86 -1.26 1.21 -0.28
CA PRO A 86 -2.44 0.79 -1.06
C PRO A 86 -2.69 1.65 -2.29
N ILE A 87 -2.17 2.88 -2.33
CA ILE A 87 -2.30 3.76 -3.50
C ILE A 87 -1.72 3.11 -4.77
N ARG A 88 -0.76 2.19 -4.63
CA ARG A 88 -0.17 1.43 -5.75
C ARG A 88 -1.07 0.32 -6.29
N LEU A 89 -2.16 0.00 -5.59
CA LEU A 89 -3.16 -0.98 -6.02
C LEU A 89 -4.36 -0.33 -6.72
N VAL A 90 -4.49 1.00 -6.66
CA VAL A 90 -5.57 1.72 -7.35
C VAL A 90 -5.41 1.51 -8.85
N GLU A 91 -6.42 0.92 -9.49
CA GLU A 91 -6.42 0.44 -10.89
C GLU A 91 -5.50 -0.76 -11.22
N SER A 92 -5.15 -1.61 -10.24
CA SER A 92 -4.44 -2.86 -10.54
C SER A 92 -5.27 -3.87 -11.35
N GLY A 93 -6.60 -3.79 -11.30
CA GLY A 93 -7.52 -4.64 -12.07
C GLY A 93 -7.33 -4.51 -13.59
N PRO A 94 -7.44 -3.30 -14.18
CA PRO A 94 -7.12 -3.05 -15.58
C PRO A 94 -5.70 -3.46 -15.98
N ALA A 95 -4.70 -3.19 -15.13
CA ALA A 95 -3.31 -3.56 -15.39
C ALA A 95 -3.12 -5.08 -15.48
N GLY A 96 -3.78 -5.84 -14.60
CA GLY A 96 -3.80 -7.30 -14.68
C GLY A 96 -4.48 -7.83 -15.95
N GLY A 97 -5.55 -7.16 -16.39
CA GLY A 97 -6.20 -7.47 -17.67
C GLY A 97 -5.36 -7.13 -18.90
N ALA A 98 -4.55 -6.07 -18.84
CA ALA A 98 -3.68 -5.65 -19.94
C ALA A 98 -2.45 -6.57 -20.11
N ILE A 99 -1.90 -7.10 -19.01
CA ILE A 99 -0.79 -8.08 -19.05
C ILE A 99 -1.27 -9.45 -19.51
N LEU A 100 -2.52 -9.83 -19.20
CA LEU A 100 -3.14 -11.09 -19.62
C LEU A 100 -3.75 -11.03 -21.04
N ARG A 101 -3.33 -10.06 -21.87
CA ARG A 101 -3.72 -10.06 -23.28
C ARG A 101 -2.71 -10.92 -24.08
N PRO A 102 -3.15 -12.01 -24.73
CA PRO A 102 -2.28 -12.89 -25.52
C PRO A 102 -1.65 -12.17 -26.72
#